data_AF-A0A9D5Q3Z6-F1
#
_entry.id   AF-A0A9D5Q3Z6-F1
#
_cell.length_a   1.000
_cell.length_b   1.000
_cell.length_c   1.000
_cell.angle_alpha   90.00
_cell.angle_beta   90.00
_cell.angle_gamma   90.00
#
_symmetry.space_group_name_H-M   'P 1'
#
loop_
_entity.id
_entity.type
_entity.pdbx_description
1 polymer ?
#
loop_
_entity_poly.entity_id
_entity_poly.type
_entity_poly.pdbx_seq_one_letter_code
_entity_poly.pdbx_strand_id
1 'polypeptide(L)'
;VSAIKELAILVLHESTQGQDITMEFVDLDANLRNARAEEASYLEILDRSGSIEEVLSVTRQLAQVRGRIEQLEGRMRYLENKTDLATLHVTVTEETRIEVPTRKWRPIEVVRQSFRDLVTGLQGFVDFLIRFAITIIGLLIPVAAFVALLIWLGWKFVAWGLKLLKKQ
;
A
#
# COMPACT_ATOMS: atom_id res chain seq x y z
N VAL A 1 9.34 8.99 9.56
CA VAL A 1 10.43 8.28 8.87
C VAL A 1 10.74 6.91 9.50
N SER A 2 10.79 6.78 10.83
CA SER A 2 11.12 5.49 11.49
C SER A 2 10.10 4.36 11.25
N ALA A 3 8.80 4.67 11.10
CA ALA A 3 7.76 3.66 10.87
C ALA A 3 7.77 3.06 9.45
N ILE A 4 8.41 3.71 8.47
CA ILE A 4 8.50 3.20 7.08
C ILE A 4 9.66 2.21 6.94
N LYS A 5 10.68 2.35 7.80
CA LYS A 5 11.89 1.52 7.80
C LYS A 5 11.63 0.05 8.14
N GLU A 6 10.55 -0.24 8.86
CA GLU A 6 10.21 -1.58 9.35
C GLU A 6 9.45 -2.43 8.32
N LEU A 7 8.84 -1.80 7.30
CA LEU A 7 8.20 -2.48 6.15
C LEU A 7 9.15 -2.63 4.94
N ALA A 8 10.33 -1.99 5.00
CA ALA A 8 11.22 -1.80 3.87
C ALA A 8 12.32 -2.86 3.80
N ILE A 9 11.96 -4.14 3.58
CA ILE A 9 12.97 -5.20 3.37
C ILE A 9 13.65 -5.11 1.98
N LEU A 10 13.15 -4.32 1.03
CA LEU A 10 13.79 -4.17 -0.29
C LEU A 10 13.66 -2.73 -0.82
N VAL A 11 14.49 -1.81 -0.31
CA VAL A 11 14.78 -0.56 -1.03
C VAL A 11 16.10 -0.78 -1.78
N LEU A 12 16.00 -1.22 -3.03
CA LEU A 12 17.15 -1.51 -3.91
C LEU A 12 17.72 -0.26 -4.61
N HIS A 13 17.01 0.87 -4.56
CA HIS A 13 17.53 2.14 -5.06
C HIS A 13 16.84 3.33 -4.39
N GLU A 14 17.58 4.02 -3.53
CA GLU A 14 17.22 5.36 -3.05
C GLU A 14 18.06 6.34 -3.88
N SER A 15 17.52 6.79 -5.01
CA SER A 15 18.13 7.90 -5.76
C SER A 15 17.66 9.21 -5.15
N THR A 16 18.29 9.63 -4.07
CA THR A 16 18.05 10.94 -3.46
C THR A 16 18.73 12.00 -4.31
N GLN A 17 18.11 12.37 -5.44
CA GLN A 17 18.42 13.64 -6.12
C GLN A 17 17.77 14.78 -5.33
N GLY A 18 18.18 14.93 -4.08
CA GLY A 18 17.99 16.17 -3.34
C GLY A 18 18.99 17.15 -3.90
N GLN A 19 18.61 17.90 -4.92
CA GLN A 19 19.40 19.05 -5.35
C GLN A 19 19.57 19.94 -4.12
N ASP A 20 20.81 20.13 -3.66
CA ASP A 20 21.10 20.78 -2.37
C ASP A 20 20.80 22.28 -2.46
N ILE A 21 19.51 22.59 -2.37
CA ILE A 21 18.94 23.93 -2.41
C ILE A 21 19.36 24.76 -1.18
N THR A 22 19.78 24.10 -0.10
CA THR A 22 20.27 24.77 1.11
C THR A 22 21.62 25.41 0.85
N MET A 23 22.54 24.72 0.16
CA MET A 23 23.80 25.33 -0.27
C MET A 23 23.58 26.51 -1.22
N GLU A 24 22.70 26.37 -2.23
CA GLU A 24 22.38 27.46 -3.16
C GLU A 24 21.82 28.70 -2.42
N PHE A 25 20.97 28.49 -1.41
CA PHE A 25 20.39 29.59 -0.64
C PHE A 25 21.44 30.36 0.18
N VAL A 26 22.36 29.64 0.83
CA VAL A 26 23.46 30.27 1.60
C VAL A 26 24.38 31.06 0.68
N ASP A 27 24.68 30.53 -0.50
CA ASP A 27 25.51 31.23 -1.49
C ASP A 27 24.83 32.50 -2.03
N LEU A 28 23.52 32.46 -2.26
CA LEU A 28 22.74 33.63 -2.69
C LEU A 28 22.71 34.73 -1.61
N ASP A 29 22.52 34.37 -0.35
CA ASP A 29 22.54 35.32 0.78
C ASP A 29 23.92 35.99 0.93
N ALA A 30 25.01 35.24 0.80
CA ALA A 30 26.37 35.80 0.81
C ALA A 30 26.58 36.80 -0.35
N ASN A 31 26.14 36.46 -1.56
CA ASN A 31 26.21 37.35 -2.71
C ASN A 31 25.36 38.62 -2.54
N LEU A 32 24.17 38.49 -1.95
CA LEU A 32 23.28 39.62 -1.69
C LEU A 32 23.90 40.60 -0.69
N ARG A 33 24.51 40.10 0.39
CA ARG A 33 25.22 40.94 1.37
C ARG A 33 26.37 41.71 0.74
N ASN A 34 27.16 41.05 -0.12
CA ASN A 34 28.25 41.70 -0.84
C ASN A 34 27.74 42.81 -1.77
N ALA A 35 26.68 42.55 -2.53
CA ALA A 35 26.08 43.55 -3.43
C ALA A 35 25.52 44.76 -2.66
N ARG A 36 24.91 44.56 -1.48
CA ARG A 36 24.46 45.67 -0.61
C ARG A 36 25.62 46.47 0.00
N ALA A 37 26.73 45.82 0.33
CA ALA A 37 27.93 46.52 0.79
C ALA A 37 28.55 47.37 -0.35
N GLU A 38 28.53 46.85 -1.58
CA GLU A 38 28.94 47.58 -2.78
C GLU A 38 28.02 48.79 -3.05
N GLU A 39 26.69 48.61 -2.91
CA GLU A 39 25.71 49.70 -2.99
C GLU A 39 26.02 50.81 -1.98
N ALA A 40 26.28 50.45 -0.71
CA ALA A 40 26.61 51.39 0.34
C ALA A 40 27.90 52.18 0.04
N SER A 41 28.93 51.51 -0.51
CA SER A 41 30.16 52.19 -0.94
C SER A 41 29.90 53.20 -2.06
N TYR A 42 29.06 52.85 -3.05
CA TYR A 42 28.70 53.79 -4.12
C TYR A 42 27.90 54.99 -3.61
N LEU A 43 27.01 54.79 -2.63
CA LEU A 43 26.30 55.89 -1.98
C LEU A 43 27.25 56.83 -1.23
N GLU A 44 28.25 56.28 -0.54
CA GLU A 44 29.28 57.09 0.14
C GLU A 44 30.15 57.89 -0.84
N ILE A 45 30.47 57.31 -2.00
CA ILE A 45 31.19 58.03 -3.06
C ILE A 45 30.32 59.17 -3.62
N LEU A 46 29.02 58.94 -3.83
CA LEU A 46 28.09 59.98 -4.30
C LEU A 46 28.03 61.16 -3.33
N ASP A 47 27.96 60.91 -2.03
CA ASP A 47 27.96 61.95 -0.98
C ASP A 47 29.25 62.80 -0.97
N ARG A 48 30.38 62.24 -1.43
CA ARG A 48 31.68 62.92 -1.46
C ARG A 48 32.04 63.51 -2.82
N SER A 49 31.33 63.14 -3.88
CA SER A 49 31.64 63.54 -5.27
C SER A 49 31.18 64.96 -5.58
N GLY A 50 32.07 65.76 -6.18
CA GLY A 50 31.83 67.18 -6.48
C GLY A 50 31.63 67.50 -7.97
N SER A 51 31.96 66.57 -8.87
CA SER A 51 31.80 66.78 -10.32
C SER A 51 30.60 66.02 -10.88
N ILE A 52 29.90 66.64 -11.84
CA ILE A 52 28.72 66.05 -12.49
C ILE A 52 29.07 64.75 -13.22
N GLU A 53 30.24 64.69 -13.85
CA GLU A 53 30.71 63.53 -14.60
C GLU A 53 30.93 62.31 -13.67
N GLU A 54 31.54 62.53 -12.51
CA GLU A 54 31.72 61.48 -11.49
C GLU A 54 30.36 61.01 -10.97
N VAL A 55 29.46 61.93 -10.63
CA VAL A 55 28.10 61.60 -10.17
C VAL A 55 27.38 60.72 -11.20
N LEU A 56 27.41 61.08 -12.48
CA LEU A 56 26.79 60.30 -13.56
C LEU A 56 27.45 58.92 -13.76
N SER A 57 28.76 58.81 -13.54
CA SER A 57 29.46 57.53 -13.62
C SER A 57 29.05 56.59 -12.49
N VAL A 58 28.97 57.10 -11.26
CA VAL A 58 28.62 56.31 -10.07
C VAL A 58 27.14 55.92 -10.08
N THR A 59 26.25 56.80 -10.52
CA THR A 59 24.82 56.46 -10.66
C THR A 59 24.58 55.32 -11.65
N ARG A 60 25.36 55.25 -12.74
CA ARG A 60 25.28 54.12 -13.68
C ARG A 60 25.70 52.79 -13.03
N GLN A 61 26.78 52.80 -12.27
CA GLN A 61 27.23 51.60 -11.53
C GLN A 61 26.24 51.21 -10.44
N LEU A 62 25.72 52.18 -9.69
CA LEU A 62 24.72 51.97 -8.65
C LEU A 62 23.43 51.33 -9.22
N ALA A 63 22.98 51.77 -10.39
CA ALA A 63 21.83 51.16 -11.06
C ALA A 63 22.07 49.69 -11.43
N GLN A 64 23.29 49.35 -11.87
CA GLN A 64 23.67 47.98 -12.18
C GLN A 64 23.70 47.10 -10.92
N VAL A 65 24.25 47.60 -9.81
CA VAL A 65 24.27 46.87 -8.52
C VAL A 65 22.85 46.65 -8.00
N ARG A 66 21.98 47.68 -8.06
CA ARG A 66 20.58 47.54 -7.66
C ARG A 66 19.83 46.49 -8.48
N GLY A 67 20.02 46.46 -9.80
CA GLY A 67 19.45 45.42 -10.64
C GLY A 67 19.92 44.02 -10.24
N ARG A 68 21.20 43.86 -9.85
CA ARG A 68 21.73 42.59 -9.34
C ARG A 68 21.11 42.20 -7.98
N ILE A 69 20.93 43.16 -7.07
CA ILE A 69 20.26 42.95 -5.78
C ILE A 69 18.83 42.44 -6.01
N GLU A 70 18.05 43.11 -6.86
CA GLU A 70 16.68 42.72 -7.17
C GLU A 70 16.60 41.30 -7.77
N GLN A 71 17.54 40.95 -8.66
CA GLN A 71 17.63 39.62 -9.24
C GLN A 71 17.94 38.55 -8.18
N LEU A 72 18.90 38.81 -7.28
CA LEU A 72 19.26 37.88 -6.20
C LEU A 72 18.10 37.69 -5.23
N GLU A 73 17.44 38.76 -4.80
CA GLU A 73 16.26 38.69 -3.94
C GLU A 73 15.10 37.94 -4.60
N GLY A 74 14.87 38.17 -5.91
CA GLY A 74 13.87 37.43 -6.68
C GLY A 74 14.15 35.92 -6.71
N ARG A 75 15.42 35.52 -6.88
CA ARG A 75 15.83 34.12 -6.86
C ARG A 75 15.65 33.49 -5.47
N MET A 76 16.03 34.19 -4.40
CA MET A 76 15.83 33.70 -3.03
C MET A 76 14.35 33.48 -2.71
N ARG A 77 13.47 34.44 -3.04
CA ARG A 77 12.01 34.31 -2.86
C ARG A 77 11.44 33.12 -3.64
N TYR A 78 11.97 32.86 -4.84
CA TYR A 78 11.55 31.70 -5.63
C TYR A 78 11.93 30.37 -4.97
N LEU A 79 13.15 30.27 -4.43
CA LEU A 79 13.61 29.07 -3.72
C LEU A 79 12.82 28.85 -2.42
N GLU A 80 12.56 29.92 -1.66
CA GLU A 80 11.76 29.89 -0.43
C GLU A 80 10.35 29.32 -0.72
N ASN A 81 9.64 29.89 -1.70
CA ASN A 81 8.32 29.41 -2.12
C ASN A 81 8.32 27.95 -2.63
N LYS A 82 9.42 27.49 -3.24
CA LYS A 82 9.55 26.08 -3.68
C LYS A 82 9.78 25.11 -2.53
N THR A 83 10.44 25.55 -1.47
CA THR A 83 10.73 24.72 -0.30
C THR A 83 9.46 24.48 0.52
N ASP A 84 8.59 25.50 0.61
CA ASP A 84 7.26 25.38 1.23
C ASP A 84 6.31 24.45 0.43
N LEU A 85 6.53 24.32 -0.88
CA LEU A 85 5.75 23.47 -1.78
C LEU A 85 6.38 22.08 -2.00
N ALA A 86 7.07 21.51 -1.01
CA ALA A 86 7.78 20.23 -1.16
C ALA A 86 6.86 19.09 -1.63
N THR A 87 6.84 18.85 -2.95
CA THR A 87 6.11 17.75 -3.57
C THR A 87 6.91 16.45 -3.40
N LEU A 88 6.49 15.61 -2.45
CA LEU A 88 7.00 14.25 -2.29
C LEU A 88 6.53 13.36 -3.46
N HIS A 89 7.38 13.19 -4.47
CA HIS A 89 7.17 12.20 -5.52
C HIS A 89 7.65 10.82 -5.05
N VAL A 90 6.72 10.03 -4.51
CA VAL A 90 6.97 8.62 -4.18
C VAL A 90 6.55 7.77 -5.37
N THR A 91 7.51 7.28 -6.14
CA THR A 91 7.26 6.28 -7.19
C THR A 91 7.41 4.89 -6.59
N VAL A 92 6.29 4.23 -6.31
CA VAL A 92 6.26 2.82 -5.92
C VAL A 92 6.17 1.98 -7.18
N THR A 93 7.26 1.29 -7.52
CA THR A 93 7.24 0.26 -8.56
C THR A 93 7.17 -1.08 -7.87
N GLU A 94 6.01 -1.74 -7.95
CA GLU A 94 5.91 -3.16 -7.61
C GLU A 94 6.66 -3.93 -8.69
N GLU A 95 7.84 -4.45 -8.33
CA GLU A 95 8.54 -5.41 -9.16
C GLU A 95 7.63 -6.65 -9.22
N THR A 96 6.84 -6.75 -10.29
CA THR A 96 6.29 -8.04 -10.71
C THR A 96 7.48 -8.87 -11.16
N ARG A 97 8.22 -9.37 -10.18
CA ARG A 97 9.19 -10.43 -10.39
C ARG A 97 8.35 -11.56 -10.97
N ILE A 98 8.43 -11.73 -12.28
CA ILE A 98 8.11 -13.00 -12.92
C ILE A 98 9.16 -13.94 -12.36
N GLU A 99 8.91 -14.44 -11.14
CA GLU A 99 9.56 -15.63 -10.64
C GLU A 99 9.14 -16.72 -11.61
N VAL A 100 9.98 -16.97 -12.61
CA VAL A 100 10.04 -18.29 -13.23
C VAL A 100 10.08 -19.23 -12.04
N PRO A 101 9.05 -20.06 -11.81
CA PRO A 101 8.94 -20.82 -10.58
C PRO A 101 9.97 -21.92 -10.67
N THR A 102 11.22 -21.59 -10.37
CA THR A 102 12.18 -22.56 -9.87
C THR A 102 11.65 -22.90 -8.49
N ARG A 103 10.69 -23.82 -8.50
CA ARG A 103 10.03 -24.41 -7.34
C ARG A 103 11.15 -25.07 -6.54
N LYS A 104 11.88 -24.28 -5.75
CA LYS A 104 12.79 -24.79 -4.73
C LYS A 104 11.91 -25.61 -3.82
N TRP A 105 12.08 -26.93 -3.88
CA TRP A 105 11.33 -27.84 -3.02
C TRP A 105 11.62 -27.47 -1.57
N ARG A 106 10.61 -26.93 -0.87
CA ARG A 106 10.68 -26.51 0.53
C ARG A 106 10.00 -27.57 1.38
N PRO A 107 10.72 -28.61 1.84
CA PRO A 107 10.12 -29.75 2.53
C PRO A 107 9.32 -29.34 3.77
N ILE A 108 9.75 -28.29 4.49
CA ILE A 108 9.05 -27.82 5.69
C ILE A 108 7.67 -27.21 5.39
N GLU A 109 7.50 -26.55 4.24
CA GLU A 109 6.21 -25.97 3.85
C GLU A 109 5.26 -27.05 3.36
N VAL A 110 5.78 -28.02 2.60
CA VAL A 110 5.03 -29.21 2.17
C VAL A 110 4.51 -29.99 3.39
N VAL A 111 5.33 -30.19 4.41
CA VAL A 111 4.90 -30.86 5.66
C VAL A 111 3.78 -30.08 6.35
N ARG A 112 3.92 -28.75 6.52
CA ARG A 112 2.87 -27.92 7.15
C ARG A 112 1.57 -27.93 6.37
N GLN A 113 1.65 -27.89 5.05
CA GLN A 113 0.49 -27.95 4.17
C GLN A 113 -0.19 -29.33 4.24
N SER A 114 0.58 -30.41 4.17
CA SER A 114 0.05 -31.77 4.29
C SER A 114 -0.62 -32.04 5.65
N PHE A 115 -0.14 -31.43 6.74
CA PHE A 115 -0.81 -31.51 8.04
C PHE A 115 -2.20 -30.82 8.03
N ARG A 116 -2.34 -29.66 7.38
CA ARG A 116 -3.64 -28.98 7.22
C ARG A 116 -4.58 -29.77 6.31
N ASP A 117 -4.04 -30.35 5.24
CA ASP A 117 -4.82 -31.17 4.30
C ASP A 117 -5.32 -32.45 4.98
N LEU A 118 -4.51 -33.06 5.86
CA LEU A 118 -4.91 -34.22 6.68
C LEU A 118 -6.06 -33.87 7.62
N VAL A 119 -5.96 -32.76 8.35
CA VAL A 119 -7.02 -32.31 9.27
C VAL A 119 -8.31 -32.01 8.53
N THR A 120 -8.23 -31.32 7.39
CA THR A 120 -9.39 -31.03 6.54
C THR A 120 -10.01 -32.31 5.98
N GLY A 121 -9.19 -33.27 5.56
CA GLY A 121 -9.66 -34.57 5.09
C GLY A 121 -10.38 -35.38 6.17
N LEU A 122 -9.86 -35.34 7.41
CA LEU A 122 -10.48 -36.00 8.55
C LEU A 122 -11.84 -35.37 8.89
N GLN A 123 -11.94 -34.04 8.83
CA GLN A 123 -13.20 -33.34 9.01
C GLN A 123 -14.21 -33.70 7.90
N GLY A 124 -13.77 -33.80 6.65
CA GLY A 124 -14.62 -34.25 5.54
C GLY A 124 -15.14 -35.68 5.72
N PHE A 125 -14.32 -36.56 6.30
CA PHE A 125 -14.75 -37.92 6.65
C PHE A 125 -15.81 -37.93 7.76
N VAL A 126 -15.64 -37.10 8.80
CA VAL A 126 -16.66 -36.94 9.86
C VAL A 126 -17.97 -36.39 9.28
N ASP A 127 -17.89 -35.37 8.42
CA ASP A 127 -19.07 -34.81 7.73
C ASP A 127 -19.78 -35.86 6.86
N PHE A 128 -19.02 -36.72 6.18
CA PHE A 128 -19.58 -37.85 5.43
C PHE A 128 -20.33 -38.83 6.35
N LEU A 129 -19.75 -39.22 7.48
CA LEU A 129 -20.39 -40.14 8.44
C LEU A 129 -21.69 -39.55 9.01
N ILE A 130 -21.70 -38.26 9.33
CA ILE A 130 -22.91 -37.56 9.82
C ILE A 130 -24.00 -37.58 8.76
N ARG A 131 -23.68 -37.19 7.52
CA ARG A 131 -24.64 -37.19 6.40
C ARG A 131 -25.15 -38.60 6.10
N PHE A 132 -24.26 -39.60 6.13
CA PHE A 132 -24.61 -41.00 5.92
C PHE A 132 -25.57 -41.52 6.99
N ALA A 133 -25.30 -41.24 8.27
CA ALA A 133 -26.16 -41.64 9.38
C ALA A 133 -27.56 -41.02 9.26
N ILE A 134 -27.65 -39.72 8.97
CA ILE A 134 -28.94 -39.02 8.77
C ILE A 134 -29.71 -39.64 7.59
N THR A 135 -29.01 -39.93 6.49
CA THR A 135 -29.64 -40.50 5.28
C THR A 135 -30.16 -41.92 5.53
N ILE A 136 -29.40 -42.78 6.22
CA ILE A 136 -29.85 -44.13 6.58
C ILE A 136 -31.02 -44.11 7.55
N ILE A 137 -30.98 -43.25 8.57
CA ILE A 137 -32.09 -43.10 9.52
C ILE A 137 -33.35 -42.61 8.78
N GLY A 138 -33.19 -41.63 7.88
CA GLY A 138 -34.28 -41.15 7.02
C GLY A 138 -34.86 -42.23 6.11
N LEU A 139 -34.04 -43.17 5.63
CA LEU A 139 -34.48 -44.30 4.80
C LEU A 139 -35.12 -45.44 5.62
N LEU A 140 -34.68 -45.65 6.86
CA LEU A 140 -35.23 -46.68 7.73
C LEU A 140 -36.70 -46.43 8.09
N ILE A 141 -37.12 -45.17 8.23
CA ILE A 141 -38.51 -44.80 8.55
C ILE A 141 -39.51 -45.29 7.49
N PRO A 142 -39.38 -44.98 6.19
CA PRO A 142 -40.31 -45.47 5.16
C PRO A 142 -40.22 -46.98 4.96
N VAL A 143 -39.04 -47.59 5.10
CA VAL A 143 -38.88 -49.05 5.00
C VAL A 143 -39.59 -49.74 6.17
N ALA A 144 -39.42 -49.26 7.40
CA ALA A 144 -40.11 -49.79 8.57
C ALA A 144 -41.64 -49.61 8.45
N ALA A 145 -42.09 -48.45 7.95
CA ALA A 145 -43.51 -48.21 7.68
C ALA A 145 -44.07 -49.17 6.61
N PHE A 146 -43.31 -49.45 5.55
CA PHE A 146 -43.70 -50.40 4.51
C PHE A 146 -43.81 -51.84 5.05
N VAL A 147 -42.84 -52.28 5.86
CA VAL A 147 -42.88 -53.60 6.51
C VAL A 147 -44.06 -53.71 7.48
N ALA A 148 -44.31 -52.68 8.29
CA ALA A 148 -45.45 -52.64 9.20
C ALA A 148 -46.80 -52.70 8.44
N LEU A 149 -46.90 -52.03 7.29
CA LEU A 149 -48.07 -52.08 6.43
C LEU A 149 -48.31 -53.49 5.86
N LEU A 150 -47.27 -54.18 5.40
CA LEU A 150 -47.37 -55.57 4.93
C LEU A 150 -47.83 -56.52 6.05
N ILE A 151 -47.28 -56.38 7.26
CA ILE A 151 -47.71 -57.17 8.42
C ILE A 151 -49.18 -56.90 8.74
N TRP A 152 -49.60 -55.62 8.75
CA TRP A 152 -51.00 -55.24 8.98
C TRP A 152 -51.96 -55.81 7.93
N LEU A 153 -51.58 -55.76 6.65
CA LEU A 153 -52.36 -56.31 5.54
C LEU A 153 -52.49 -57.85 5.65
N GLY A 154 -51.38 -58.53 5.97
CA GLY A 154 -51.36 -59.98 6.19
C GLY A 154 -52.25 -60.40 7.36
N TRP A 155 -52.18 -59.67 8.48
CA TRP A 155 -53.03 -59.93 9.65
C TRP A 155 -54.52 -59.72 9.34
N LYS A 156 -54.85 -58.67 8.59
CA LYS A 156 -56.21 -58.42 8.06
C LYS A 156 -56.70 -59.56 7.17
N PHE A 157 -55.86 -60.07 6.27
CA PHE A 157 -56.20 -61.19 5.40
C PHE A 157 -56.47 -62.48 6.17
N VAL A 158 -55.60 -62.82 7.14
CA VAL A 158 -55.78 -64.00 7.99
C VAL A 158 -57.06 -63.88 8.84
N ALA A 159 -57.31 -62.71 9.44
CA ALA A 159 -58.53 -62.46 10.21
C ALA A 159 -59.80 -62.50 9.34
N TRP A 160 -59.74 -62.08 8.08
CA TRP A 160 -60.85 -62.18 7.13
C TRP A 160 -61.11 -63.63 6.69
N GLY A 161 -60.04 -64.40 6.44
CA GLY A 161 -60.12 -65.84 6.13
C GLY A 161 -60.72 -66.67 7.28
N LEU A 162 -60.32 -66.39 8.53
CA LEU A 162 -60.91 -67.02 9.73
C LEU A 162 -62.40 -66.71 9.90
N LYS A 163 -62.85 -65.50 9.51
CA LYS A 163 -64.28 -65.15 9.52
C LYS A 163 -65.09 -65.88 8.45
N LEU A 164 -64.48 -66.16 7.29
CA LEU A 164 -65.13 -66.92 6.21
C LEU A 164 -65.33 -68.40 6.59
N LEU A 165 -64.39 -69.00 7.33
CA LEU A 165 -64.51 -70.38 7.81
C LEU A 165 -65.52 -70.56 8.95
N LYS A 166 -65.87 -69.50 9.69
CA LYS A 166 -66.83 -69.54 10.80
C LYS A 166 -68.28 -69.27 10.35
N LYS A 167 -68.51 -69.04 9.06
CA LYS A 167 -69.81 -68.67 8.48
C LYS A 167 -70.33 -69.69 7.44
N GLN A 168 -69.67 -70.84 7.31
CA GLN A 168 -70.30 -72.09 6.86
C GLN A 168 -70.56 -72.96 8.09
#